data_AF-A0A349R241-F1
#
_entry.id   AF-A0A349R241-F1
#
_cell.length_a   1.000
_cell.length_b   1.000
_cell.length_c   1.000
_cell.angle_alpha   90.00
_cell.angle_beta   90.00
_cell.angle_gamma   90.00
#
_symmetry.space_group_name_H-M   'P 1'
#
loop_
_entity.id
_entity.type
_entity.pdbx_description
1 polymer ?
#
loop_
_entity_poly.entity_id
_entity_poly.type
_entity_poly.pdbx_seq_one_letter_code
_entity_poly.pdbx_strand_id
1 'polypeptide(L)'
;MGVNDNGFIRGLVGPLVNRKVGDKNYVQSRPKPVKQKEDTKKAGREFGTVSRAGALIRTYLSEIHQQLHDGQMGNRLNRQIYRAIKTNLDREKGSRTLSNCVLDRLVNFQFNENCPTQDYLFIDPAISLSKKK
;
A
#
# COMPACT_ATOMS: atom_id res chain seq x y z
N MET A 1 -9.17 -19.56 16.73
CA MET A 1 -9.61 -19.06 18.04
C MET A 1 -10.04 -17.62 17.82
N GLY A 2 -11.28 -17.30 18.17
CA GLY A 2 -11.79 -15.93 18.10
C GLY A 2 -11.45 -15.20 19.39
N VAL A 3 -11.06 -13.94 19.29
CA VAL A 3 -10.77 -13.07 20.43
C VAL A 3 -11.84 -11.98 20.49
N ASN A 4 -12.37 -11.71 21.68
CA ASN A 4 -13.23 -10.56 21.90
C ASN A 4 -12.35 -9.35 22.23
N ASP A 5 -12.37 -8.34 21.36
CA ASP A 5 -11.68 -7.07 21.56
C ASP A 5 -12.73 -5.96 21.70
N ASN A 6 -13.10 -5.64 22.95
CA ASN A 6 -14.06 -4.58 23.30
C ASN A 6 -15.40 -4.68 22.55
N GLY A 7 -16.00 -5.88 22.54
CA GLY A 7 -17.29 -6.13 21.89
C GLY A 7 -17.18 -6.53 20.42
N PHE A 8 -15.97 -6.48 19.83
CA PHE A 8 -15.73 -6.95 18.48
C PHE A 8 -15.05 -8.32 18.49
N ILE A 9 -15.75 -9.32 17.96
CA ILE A 9 -15.18 -10.64 17.75
C ILE A 9 -14.22 -10.57 16.57
N ARG A 10 -12.97 -11.01 16.77
CA ARG A 10 -11.94 -11.08 15.74
C ARG A 10 -11.44 -12.51 15.57
N GLY A 11 -11.15 -12.89 14.32
CA GLY A 11 -10.59 -14.19 14.00
C GLY A 11 -11.65 -15.25 13.71
N LEU A 12 -11.20 -16.52 13.69
CA LEU A 12 -12.03 -17.66 13.33
C LEU A 12 -12.87 -18.13 14.53
N VAL A 13 -14.20 -18.15 14.35
CA VAL A 13 -15.21 -18.69 15.27
C VAL A 13 -16.06 -19.69 14.50
N GLY A 14 -15.83 -20.98 14.75
CA GLY A 14 -16.49 -22.06 14.01
C GLY A 14 -16.25 -21.95 12.48
N PRO A 15 -17.31 -21.96 11.65
CA PRO A 15 -17.19 -21.82 10.19
C PRO A 15 -17.07 -20.36 9.72
N LEU A 16 -17.09 -19.39 10.65
CA LEU A 16 -17.11 -17.97 10.35
C LEU A 16 -15.78 -17.31 10.72
N VAL A 17 -15.35 -16.35 9.91
CA VAL A 17 -14.23 -15.46 10.17
C VAL A 17 -14.80 -14.07 10.41
N ASN A 18 -14.48 -13.52 11.58
CA ASN A 18 -14.88 -12.18 11.98
C ASN A 18 -13.70 -11.22 11.89
N ARG A 19 -13.92 -10.00 11.42
CA ARG A 19 -12.91 -8.93 11.42
C ARG A 19 -13.55 -7.57 11.66
N LYS A 20 -12.91 -6.75 12.50
CA LYS A 20 -13.27 -5.34 12.68
C LYS A 20 -12.62 -4.51 11.57
N VAL A 21 -13.39 -3.62 10.95
CA VAL A 21 -12.89 -2.59 10.03
C VAL A 21 -13.57 -1.27 10.37
N GLY A 22 -12.80 -0.31 10.88
CA GLY A 22 -13.39 0.86 11.53
C GLY A 22 -14.33 0.42 12.65
N ASP A 23 -15.54 0.96 12.68
CA ASP A 23 -16.56 0.62 13.70
C ASP A 23 -17.50 -0.52 13.30
N LYS A 24 -17.20 -1.20 12.19
CA LYS A 24 -18.03 -2.30 11.68
C LYS A 24 -17.40 -3.65 11.96
N ASN A 25 -18.23 -4.61 12.36
CA ASN A 25 -17.84 -6.00 12.44
C ASN A 25 -18.29 -6.76 11.19
N TYR A 26 -17.35 -7.30 10.43
CA TYR A 26 -17.62 -8.09 9.23
C TYR A 26 -17.57 -9.57 9.58
N VAL A 27 -18.68 -10.26 9.32
CA VAL A 27 -18.81 -11.71 9.49
C VAL A 27 -18.78 -12.36 8.11
N GLN A 28 -17.81 -13.24 7.87
CA GLN A 28 -17.61 -13.88 6.57
C GLN A 28 -17.49 -15.39 6.72
N SER A 29 -17.87 -16.15 5.69
CA SER A 29 -17.60 -17.59 5.67
C SER A 29 -16.10 -17.85 5.59
N ARG A 30 -15.66 -18.95 6.20
CA ARG A 30 -14.26 -19.37 6.14
C ARG A 30 -13.82 -19.54 4.67
N PRO A 31 -12.66 -18.97 4.27
CA PRO A 31 -12.14 -19.15 2.93
C PRO A 31 -11.95 -20.65 2.62
N LYS A 32 -12.37 -21.06 1.43
CA LYS A 32 -12.10 -22.41 0.92
C LYS A 32 -10.75 -22.42 0.22
N PRO A 33 -9.99 -23.53 0.29
CA PRO A 33 -8.80 -23.68 -0.53
C PRO A 33 -9.20 -23.62 -2.00
N VAL A 34 -8.52 -22.77 -2.77
CA VAL A 34 -8.75 -22.63 -4.21
C VAL A 34 -7.43 -22.74 -4.96
N LYS A 35 -7.43 -23.43 -6.09
CA LYS A 35 -6.29 -23.45 -7.00
C LYS A 35 -6.22 -22.09 -7.72
N GLN A 36 -5.21 -21.29 -7.40
CA GLN A 36 -5.02 -19.98 -8.03
C GLN A 36 -4.66 -20.14 -9.51
N LYS A 37 -5.33 -19.35 -10.36
CA LYS A 37 -4.99 -19.23 -11.79
C LYS A 37 -3.67 -18.49 -11.96
N GLU A 38 -2.99 -18.69 -13.08
CA GLU A 38 -1.71 -18.02 -13.38
C GLU A 38 -1.84 -16.48 -13.34
N ASP A 39 -2.94 -15.92 -13.83
CA ASP A 39 -3.18 -14.47 -13.76
C ASP A 39 -3.30 -13.93 -12.34
N THR A 40 -3.88 -14.71 -11.42
CA THR A 40 -3.97 -14.37 -10.00
C THR A 40 -2.59 -14.39 -9.36
N LYS A 41 -1.76 -15.39 -9.69
CA LYS A 41 -0.38 -15.47 -9.20
C LYS A 41 0.46 -14.28 -9.71
N LYS A 42 0.35 -13.96 -11.01
CA LYS A 42 1.02 -12.79 -11.60
C LYS A 42 0.60 -11.49 -10.92
N ALA A 43 -0.71 -11.28 -10.71
CA ALA A 43 -1.21 -10.12 -9.97
C ALA A 43 -0.71 -10.06 -8.51
N GLY A 44 -0.64 -11.20 -7.84
CA GLY A 44 -0.09 -11.31 -6.48
C GLY A 44 1.38 -10.92 -6.41
N ARG A 45 2.19 -11.32 -7.40
CA ARG A 45 3.60 -10.90 -7.51
C ARG A 45 3.74 -9.39 -7.68
N GLU A 46 2.95 -8.78 -8.58
CA GLU A 46 2.95 -7.32 -8.76
C GLU A 46 2.59 -6.59 -7.47
N PHE A 47 1.54 -7.06 -6.78
CA PHE A 47 1.13 -6.49 -5.51
C PHE A 47 2.24 -6.60 -4.45
N GLY A 48 2.94 -7.73 -4.39
CA GLY A 48 4.10 -7.91 -3.51
C GLY A 48 5.22 -6.90 -3.81
N THR A 49 5.56 -6.70 -5.09
CA THR A 49 6.54 -5.71 -5.53
C THR A 49 6.11 -4.29 -5.15
N VAL A 50 4.84 -3.94 -5.39
CA VAL A 50 4.25 -2.65 -5.04
C VAL A 50 4.30 -2.39 -3.53
N SER A 51 3.89 -3.37 -2.74
CA SER A 51 3.88 -3.27 -1.27
C SER A 51 5.29 -3.08 -0.72
N ARG A 52 6.28 -3.81 -1.28
CA ARG A 52 7.69 -3.66 -0.91
C ARG A 52 8.22 -2.26 -1.27
N ALA A 53 7.91 -1.77 -2.47
CA ALA A 53 8.30 -0.42 -2.88
C ALA A 53 7.65 0.67 -2.01
N GLY A 54 6.35 0.55 -1.73
CA GLY A 54 5.64 1.45 -0.83
C GLY A 54 6.18 1.40 0.60
N ALA A 55 6.62 0.24 1.08
CA ALA A 55 7.32 0.15 2.36
C ALA A 55 8.65 0.92 2.37
N LEU A 56 9.47 0.77 1.32
CA LEU A 56 10.73 1.52 1.21
C LEU A 56 10.49 3.04 1.20
N ILE A 57 9.54 3.52 0.39
CA ILE A 57 9.20 4.96 0.33
C ILE A 57 8.78 5.47 1.71
N ARG A 58 7.92 4.74 2.42
CA ARG A 58 7.50 5.12 3.78
C ARG A 58 8.67 5.13 4.77
N THR A 59 9.57 4.16 4.69
CA THR A 59 10.74 4.11 5.58
C THR A 59 11.66 5.31 5.34
N TYR A 60 12.00 5.58 4.07
CA TYR A 60 12.92 6.67 3.72
C TYR A 60 12.34 8.07 3.92
N LEU A 61 11.02 8.23 3.82
CA LEU A 61 10.34 9.51 4.01
C LEU A 61 9.76 9.66 5.42
N SER A 62 9.98 8.68 6.31
CA SER A 62 9.42 8.68 7.66
C SER A 62 9.87 9.88 8.50
N GLU A 63 11.13 10.30 8.32
CA GLU A 63 11.71 11.49 8.96
C GLU A 63 11.10 12.79 8.44
N ILE A 64 10.78 12.86 7.13
CA ILE A 64 10.20 14.06 6.51
C ILE A 64 8.78 14.30 7.02
N HIS A 65 7.95 13.26 7.03
CA HIS A 65 6.56 13.41 7.48
C HIS A 65 6.40 13.15 8.99
N GLN A 66 7.46 12.85 9.75
CA GLN A 66 7.47 12.61 11.20
C GLN A 66 6.34 11.69 11.71
N GLN A 67 6.02 10.63 10.96
CA GLN A 67 4.87 9.75 11.23
C GLN A 67 3.47 10.43 11.23
N LEU A 68 3.36 11.70 10.83
CA LEU A 68 2.11 12.46 10.65
C LEU A 68 1.43 12.13 9.32
N HIS A 69 1.10 10.86 9.10
CA HIS A 69 0.36 10.40 7.92
C HIS A 69 -1.05 9.94 8.30
N ASP A 70 -1.99 9.94 7.35
CA ASP A 70 -3.32 9.39 7.62
C ASP A 70 -3.27 7.84 7.72
N GLY A 71 -4.27 7.26 8.39
CA GLY A 71 -4.32 5.82 8.63
C GLY A 71 -4.47 4.96 7.36
N GLN A 72 -4.89 5.55 6.23
CA GLN A 72 -5.03 4.87 4.94
C GLN A 72 -3.86 5.15 3.99
N MET A 73 -2.88 5.97 4.38
CA MET A 73 -1.79 6.44 3.52
C MET A 73 -1.07 5.28 2.82
N GLY A 74 -0.75 4.20 3.53
CA GLY A 74 -0.09 3.03 2.93
C GLY A 74 -0.91 2.38 1.81
N ASN A 75 -2.23 2.28 1.98
CA ASN A 75 -3.14 1.76 0.96
C ASN A 75 -3.24 2.70 -0.24
N ARG A 76 -3.33 4.01 0.02
CA ARG A 76 -3.36 5.05 -1.02
C ARG A 76 -2.06 5.04 -1.84
N LEU A 77 -0.91 5.00 -1.18
CA LEU A 77 0.41 4.95 -1.81
C LEU A 77 0.56 3.69 -2.68
N ASN A 78 0.24 2.51 -2.14
CA ASN A 78 0.30 1.26 -2.89
C ASN A 78 -0.61 1.31 -4.12
N ARG A 79 -1.81 1.91 -4.01
CA ARG A 79 -2.71 2.09 -5.15
C ARG A 79 -2.09 2.97 -6.25
N GLN A 80 -1.42 4.06 -5.89
CA GLN A 80 -0.78 4.93 -6.88
C GLN A 80 0.45 4.28 -7.52
N ILE A 81 1.30 3.60 -6.74
CA ILE A 81 2.41 2.79 -7.26
C ILE A 81 1.89 1.71 -8.21
N TYR A 82 0.80 1.03 -7.85
CA TYR A 82 0.19 0.01 -8.71
C TYR A 82 -0.31 0.59 -10.04
N ARG A 83 -0.85 1.81 -10.02
CA ARG A 83 -1.25 2.54 -11.23
C ARG A 83 -0.04 2.96 -12.07
N ALA A 84 1.05 3.38 -11.42
CA ALA A 84 2.31 3.72 -12.08
C ALA A 84 2.90 2.51 -12.82
N ILE A 85 3.10 1.37 -12.14
CA ILE A 85 3.68 0.19 -12.80
C ILE A 85 2.83 -0.34 -13.96
N LYS A 86 1.52 -0.10 -13.95
CA LYS A 86 0.60 -0.49 -15.04
C LYS A 86 0.75 0.32 -16.31
N THR A 87 1.40 1.49 -16.28
CA THR A 87 1.65 2.28 -17.49
C THR A 87 2.69 1.64 -18.40
N ASN A 88 3.53 0.74 -17.88
CA ASN A 88 4.44 -0.04 -18.70
C ASN A 88 3.66 -1.12 -19.46
N LEU A 89 3.52 -0.94 -20.78
CA LEU A 89 2.85 -1.88 -21.68
C LEU A 89 3.81 -2.93 -22.26
N ASP A 90 5.11 -2.63 -22.31
CA ASP A 90 6.14 -3.49 -22.92
C ASP A 90 6.50 -4.69 -22.04
N ARG A 91 6.25 -4.60 -20.73
CA ARG A 91 6.55 -5.65 -19.76
C ARG A 91 5.32 -6.49 -19.45
N GLU A 92 5.55 -7.80 -19.38
CA GLU A 92 4.52 -8.75 -18.97
C GLU A 92 4.00 -8.48 -17.55
N LYS A 93 2.73 -8.83 -17.34
CA LYS A 93 2.11 -8.80 -16.03
C LYS A 93 2.89 -9.68 -15.05
N GLY A 94 3.30 -9.14 -13.91
CA GLY A 94 4.11 -9.85 -12.90
C GLY A 94 5.60 -9.51 -12.89
N SER A 95 6.14 -8.87 -13.93
CA SER A 95 7.56 -8.46 -14.01
C SER A 95 7.76 -6.94 -13.96
N ARG A 96 6.67 -6.17 -13.83
CA ARG A 96 6.68 -4.71 -13.80
C ARG A 96 7.23 -4.19 -12.47
N THR A 97 8.06 -3.15 -12.54
CA THR A 97 8.71 -2.51 -11.39
C THR A 97 8.64 -1.00 -11.51
N LEU A 98 8.91 -0.28 -10.41
CA LEU A 98 8.99 1.18 -10.42
C LEU A 98 10.11 1.73 -11.32
N SER A 99 11.19 0.97 -11.49
CA SER A 99 12.33 1.35 -12.33
C SER A 99 11.97 1.55 -13.80
N ASN A 100 10.89 0.89 -14.24
CA ASN A 100 10.48 0.84 -15.64
C ASN A 100 9.12 1.51 -15.85
N CYS A 101 8.67 2.41 -14.98
CA CYS A 101 7.35 3.03 -15.09
C CYS A 101 7.38 4.55 -15.12
N VAL A 102 6.26 5.15 -15.50
CA VAL A 102 6.08 6.60 -15.48
C VAL A 102 5.76 7.03 -14.04
N LEU A 103 6.73 7.67 -13.39
CA LEU A 103 6.63 8.11 -12.00
C LEU A 103 5.74 9.33 -11.79
N ASP A 104 5.34 10.04 -12.85
CA ASP A 104 4.46 11.22 -12.80
C ASP A 104 3.15 10.94 -12.04
N ARG A 105 2.70 9.68 -11.98
CA ARG A 105 1.52 9.27 -11.20
C ARG A 105 1.69 9.37 -9.68
N LEU A 106 2.92 9.56 -9.19
CA LEU A 106 3.24 9.78 -7.79
C LEU A 106 3.40 11.26 -7.44
N VAL A 107 3.46 12.14 -8.46
CA VAL A 107 3.53 13.59 -8.24
C VAL A 107 2.27 14.05 -7.50
N ASN A 108 2.46 14.98 -6.56
CA ASN A 108 1.42 15.51 -5.66
C ASN A 108 0.78 14.48 -4.71
N PHE A 109 1.39 13.30 -4.52
CA PHE A 109 0.93 12.38 -3.50
C PHE A 109 1.10 13.00 -2.11
N GLN A 110 -0.01 13.18 -1.39
CA GLN A 110 -0.01 13.69 -0.01
C GLN A 110 0.05 12.52 0.98
N PHE A 111 0.98 12.56 1.93
CA PHE A 111 1.08 11.57 3.02
C PHE A 111 -0.09 11.68 4.01
N ASN A 112 -0.70 12.85 4.10
CA ASN A 112 -1.88 13.09 4.93
C ASN A 112 -2.87 13.96 4.14
N GLU A 113 -4.06 13.42 3.85
CA GLU A 113 -5.08 14.14 3.08
C GLU A 113 -5.73 15.28 3.89
N ASN A 114 -5.71 15.19 5.22
CA ASN A 114 -6.30 16.21 6.09
C ASN A 114 -5.30 17.33 6.46
N CYS A 115 -4.01 17.10 6.18
CA CYS A 115 -2.93 18.03 6.48
C CYS A 115 -1.83 17.88 5.40
N PRO A 116 -2.04 18.49 4.22
CA PRO A 116 -1.07 18.43 3.13
C PRO A 116 0.29 18.96 3.59
N THR A 117 1.36 18.21 3.35
CA THR A 117 2.70 18.59 3.82
C THR A 117 3.15 19.91 3.20
N GLN A 118 2.75 20.18 1.96
CA GLN A 118 3.05 21.40 1.22
C GLN A 118 2.54 22.68 1.90
N ASP A 119 1.46 22.61 2.68
CA ASP A 119 0.86 23.78 3.32
C ASP A 119 1.70 24.25 4.54
N TYR A 120 2.55 23.36 5.06
CA TYR A 120 3.38 23.59 6.26
C TYR A 120 4.89 23.54 5.96
N LEU A 121 5.28 23.20 4.74
CA LEU A 121 6.67 23.17 4.30
C LEU A 121 7.03 24.55 3.72
N PHE A 122 7.71 25.39 4.51
CA PHE A 122 8.15 26.72 4.07
C PHE A 122 9.43 26.69 3.22
N ILE A 123 9.92 25.51 2.90
CA ILE A 123 11.14 25.29 2.13
C ILE A 123 10.85 24.31 0.99
N ASP A 124 11.47 24.52 -0.17
CA ASP A 124 11.44 23.58 -1.27
C ASP A 124 12.69 22.69 -1.24
N PRO A 125 12.63 21.47 -0.68
CA PRO A 125 13.79 20.61 -0.59
C PRO A 125 14.23 20.16 -1.99
N ALA A 126 15.41 20.61 -2.42
CA ALA A 126 16.06 20.11 -3.62
C ALA A 126 16.85 18.83 -3.28
N ILE A 127 16.48 17.71 -3.90
CA ILE A 127 17.18 16.43 -3.71
C ILE A 127 18.07 16.17 -4.92
N SER A 128 19.38 16.07 -4.69
CA SER A 128 20.35 15.61 -5.70
C SER A 128 20.83 14.20 -5.38
N LEU A 129 20.81 13.30 -6.36
CA LEU A 129 21.41 11.98 -6.23
C LEU A 129 22.93 12.11 -6.30
N SER A 130 23.63 12.01 -5.17
CA SER A 130 25.08 11.82 -5.21
C SER A 130 25.36 10.38 -5.66
N LYS A 131 26.03 10.17 -6.79
CA LYS A 131 26.56 8.84 -7.12
C LYS A 131 27.49 8.41 -6.00
N LYS A 132 27.15 7.35 -5.27
CA LYS A 132 28.14 6.66 -4.43
C LYS A 132 29.22 6.10 -5.36
N LYS A 133 30.47 6.44 -5.05
CA LYS A 133 31.67 5.81 -5.63
C LYS A 133 31.66 4.31 -5.38
#